data_AF-A0A6C0JHS9-F1
#
_entry.id   AF-A0A6C0JHS9-F1
#
_cell.length_a   1.000
_cell.length_b   1.000
_cell.length_c   1.000
_cell.angle_alpha   90.00
_cell.angle_beta   90.00
_cell.angle_gamma   90.00
#
_symmetry.space_group_name_H-M   'P 1'
#
loop_
_entity.id
_entity.type
_entity.pdbx_description
1 polymer ?
#
loop_
_entity_poly.entity_id
_entity_poly.type
_entity_poly.pdbx_seq_one_letter_code
_entity_poly.pdbx_strand_id
1 'polypeptide(L)'
;MFLSSAFFMLLPIVFGSFHVRVERAEVLNFVPFIKQHDIVVINYQALGSVLCIDFTPTEPRKFVKMILGENVHAEIRIRKLPIWSLNKWHKSPSMRICDIHNRKVRKIMHKVEKEWPIEMNLFTHNCKHFRQFLITELSN
;
A
#
# COMPACT_ATOMS: atom_id res chain seq x y z
N MET A 1 -36.00 9.84 13.59
CA MET A 1 -34.78 10.44 13.02
C MET A 1 -33.77 9.31 12.80
N PHE A 2 -33.83 8.63 11.65
CA PHE A 2 -32.93 7.51 11.34
C PHE A 2 -31.73 8.04 10.56
N LEU A 3 -30.55 7.98 11.17
CA LEU A 3 -29.27 8.22 10.50
C LEU A 3 -29.03 7.08 9.51
N SER A 4 -29.18 7.39 8.22
CA SER A 4 -28.75 6.52 7.13
C SER A 4 -27.23 6.39 7.17
N SER A 5 -26.72 5.24 7.62
CA SER A 5 -25.31 4.89 7.45
C SER A 5 -25.04 4.58 5.98
N ALA A 6 -24.44 5.55 5.28
CA ALA A 6 -23.88 5.30 3.96
C ALA A 6 -22.69 4.35 4.09
N PHE A 7 -22.94 3.06 3.85
CA PHE A 7 -21.92 2.05 3.69
C PHE A 7 -21.18 2.33 2.38
N PHE A 8 -20.06 3.06 2.45
CA PHE A 8 -19.16 3.26 1.32
C PHE A 8 -18.56 1.90 0.94
N MET A 9 -19.24 1.15 0.07
CA MET A 9 -18.60 0.08 -0.69
C MET A 9 -17.53 0.73 -1.56
N LEU A 10 -16.26 0.51 -1.20
CA LEU A 10 -15.12 0.85 -2.04
C LEU A 10 -15.24 0.04 -3.34
N LEU A 11 -15.87 0.65 -4.34
CA LEU A 11 -16.06 0.01 -5.63
C LEU A 11 -14.68 -0.26 -6.26
N PRO A 12 -14.49 -1.47 -6.81
CA PRO A 12 -13.30 -1.81 -7.57
C PRO A 12 -13.07 -0.82 -8.73
N ILE A 13 -11.96 -0.07 -8.74
CA ILE A 13 -11.65 0.84 -9.86
C ILE A 13 -10.91 0.06 -10.94
N VAL A 14 -11.49 0.00 -12.13
CA VAL A 14 -10.94 -0.69 -13.29
C VAL A 14 -10.04 0.28 -14.07
N PHE A 15 -8.74 -0.02 -14.16
CA PHE A 15 -7.77 0.76 -14.92
C PHE A 15 -7.11 -0.14 -15.98
N GLY A 16 -7.63 -0.12 -17.21
CA GLY A 16 -7.10 -0.98 -18.27
C GLY A 16 -7.19 -2.48 -17.90
N SER A 17 -6.11 -3.24 -18.15
CA SER A 17 -6.06 -4.70 -17.96
C SER A 17 -5.91 -5.17 -16.50
N PHE A 18 -5.99 -4.26 -15.54
CA PHE A 18 -5.87 -4.60 -14.13
C PHE A 18 -6.86 -3.82 -13.26
N HIS A 19 -7.13 -4.41 -12.10
CA HIS A 19 -8.07 -3.89 -11.14
C HIS A 19 -7.33 -3.50 -9.85
N VAL A 20 -7.60 -2.30 -9.32
CA VAL A 20 -6.93 -1.77 -8.12
C VAL A 20 -7.90 -1.69 -6.95
N ARG A 21 -7.50 -2.24 -5.80
CA ARG A 21 -8.20 -2.03 -4.52
C ARG A 21 -7.23 -1.77 -3.38
N VAL A 22 -7.79 -1.32 -2.26
CA VAL A 22 -7.05 -1.03 -1.03
C VAL A 22 -7.48 -2.01 0.03
N GLU A 23 -6.52 -2.75 0.56
CA GLU A 23 -6.70 -3.65 1.68
C GLU A 23 -6.07 -3.04 2.93
N ARG A 24 -6.62 -3.37 4.09
CA ARG A 24 -6.15 -2.83 5.38
C ARG A 24 -5.59 -3.94 6.24
N ALA A 25 -4.44 -3.69 6.83
CA ALA A 25 -3.79 -4.60 7.77
C ALA A 25 -3.50 -3.90 9.10
N GLU A 26 -3.54 -4.64 10.20
CA GLU A 26 -3.06 -4.15 11.48
C GLU A 26 -1.53 -4.24 11.50
N VAL A 27 -0.84 -3.10 11.67
CA VAL A 27 0.64 -3.06 11.74
C VAL A 27 1.11 -3.41 13.16
N LEU A 28 0.35 -2.97 14.17
CA LEU A 28 0.71 -3.09 15.59
C LEU A 28 -0.56 -3.35 16.40
N ASN A 29 -0.66 -4.54 16.97
CA ASN A 29 -1.80 -4.95 17.82
C ASN A 29 -1.88 -4.16 19.14
N PHE A 30 -0.89 -3.32 19.47
CA PHE A 30 -0.77 -2.67 20.78
C PHE A 30 -1.38 -1.27 20.85
N VAL A 31 -1.61 -0.57 19.72
CA VAL A 31 -2.13 0.82 19.73
C VAL A 31 -3.48 0.91 19.03
N PRO A 32 -4.60 0.98 19.77
CA PRO A 32 -5.95 0.84 19.23
C PRO A 32 -6.38 1.96 18.27
N PHE A 33 -5.63 3.06 18.19
CA PHE A 33 -5.91 4.20 17.30
C PHE A 33 -5.07 4.20 16.02
N ILE A 34 -3.98 3.42 15.94
CA ILE A 34 -3.12 3.33 14.74
C ILE A 34 -3.45 2.02 14.03
N LYS A 35 -4.69 1.91 13.55
CA LYS A 35 -5.28 0.61 13.23
C LYS A 35 -5.15 0.11 11.80
N GLN A 36 -4.65 0.90 10.84
CA GLN A 36 -4.80 0.49 9.43
C GLN A 36 -3.61 0.89 8.57
N HIS A 37 -2.73 -0.06 8.33
CA HIS A 37 -1.83 -0.07 7.17
C HIS A 37 -2.65 -0.14 5.90
N ASP A 38 -2.32 0.69 4.91
CA ASP A 38 -2.91 0.52 3.59
C ASP A 38 -1.97 -0.28 2.68
N ILE A 39 -2.55 -1.29 2.05
CA ILE A 39 -1.89 -2.14 1.07
C ILE A 39 -2.66 -1.95 -0.24
N VAL A 40 -1.99 -1.44 -1.27
CA VAL A 40 -2.56 -1.32 -2.61
C VAL A 40 -2.42 -2.66 -3.31
N VAL A 41 -3.55 -3.27 -3.65
CA VAL A 41 -3.62 -4.57 -4.32
C VAL A 41 -4.04 -4.39 -5.77
N ILE A 42 -3.14 -4.76 -6.68
CA ILE A 42 -3.34 -4.75 -8.12
C ILE A 42 -3.58 -6.18 -8.59
N ASN A 43 -4.78 -6.44 -9.09
CA ASN A 43 -5.16 -7.74 -9.65
C ASN A 43 -5.00 -7.73 -11.17
N TYR A 44 -4.10 -8.57 -11.69
CA TYR A 44 -3.95 -8.80 -13.12
C TYR A 44 -4.81 -9.99 -13.54
N GLN A 45 -5.97 -9.72 -14.16
CA GLN A 45 -6.92 -10.77 -14.55
C GLN A 45 -6.27 -11.88 -15.43
N ALA A 46 -5.31 -11.51 -16.28
CA ALA A 46 -4.65 -12.43 -17.21
C ALA A 46 -3.51 -13.28 -16.59
N LEU A 47 -2.98 -12.93 -15.42
CA LEU A 47 -1.74 -13.52 -14.89
C LEU A 47 -1.94 -14.39 -13.66
N GLY A 48 -3.18 -14.57 -13.19
CA GLY A 48 -3.49 -15.38 -11.99
C GLY A 48 -2.67 -14.98 -10.76
N SER A 49 -2.29 -13.71 -10.66
CA SER A 49 -1.49 -13.19 -9.56
C SER A 49 -1.87 -11.75 -9.24
N VAL A 50 -1.70 -11.40 -7.97
CA VAL A 50 -1.92 -10.07 -7.43
C VAL A 50 -0.59 -9.48 -6.98
N LEU A 51 -0.39 -8.20 -7.27
CA LEU A 51 0.72 -7.41 -6.75
C LEU A 51 0.21 -6.59 -5.56
N CYS A 52 0.92 -6.63 -4.46
CA CYS A 52 0.61 -5.91 -3.24
C CYS A 52 1.73 -4.91 -3.00
N ILE A 53 1.39 -3.63 -2.84
CA ILE A 53 2.35 -2.55 -2.66
C ILE A 53 1.99 -1.78 -1.40
N ASP A 54 2.96 -1.56 -0.53
CA ASP A 54 2.75 -0.82 0.72
C ASP A 54 3.98 0.00 1.11
N PHE A 55 3.78 1.03 1.92
CA PHE A 55 4.83 1.90 2.43
C PHE A 55 4.91 1.78 3.95
N THR A 56 6.05 1.32 4.46
CA THR A 56 6.21 0.85 5.86
C THR A 56 7.49 1.41 6.48
N PRO A 57 7.50 1.78 7.78
CA PRO A 57 8.74 2.12 8.47
C PRO A 57 9.68 0.91 8.57
N THR A 58 10.96 1.09 8.25
CA THR A 58 11.96 0.00 8.32
C THR A 58 12.24 -0.43 9.75
N GLU A 59 12.07 0.48 10.71
CA GLU A 59 12.29 0.25 12.14
C GLU A 59 11.02 0.55 12.96
N PRO A 60 10.06 -0.39 13.04
CA PRO A 60 8.82 -0.18 13.80
C PRO A 60 9.05 0.13 15.28
N ARG A 61 10.21 -0.24 15.85
CA ARG A 61 10.57 0.09 17.24
C ARG A 61 10.75 1.59 17.48
N LYS A 62 10.93 2.39 16.43
CA LYS A 62 10.95 3.86 16.48
C LYS A 62 9.55 4.47 16.45
N PHE A 63 8.52 3.69 16.75
CA PHE A 63 7.12 4.15 16.78
C PHE A 63 6.88 5.37 17.67
N VAL A 64 7.57 5.45 18.82
CA VAL A 64 7.48 6.64 19.70
C VAL A 64 7.91 7.90 18.96
N LYS A 65 8.99 7.84 18.17
CA LYS A 65 9.46 8.97 17.34
C LYS A 65 8.38 9.39 16.34
N MET A 66 7.71 8.42 15.71
CA MET A 66 6.60 8.71 14.80
C MET A 66 5.41 9.38 15.50
N ILE A 67 5.04 8.94 16.71
CA ILE A 67 3.99 9.59 17.52
C ILE A 67 4.37 11.03 17.86
N LEU A 68 5.65 11.29 18.15
CA LEU A 68 6.19 12.62 18.41
C LEU A 68 6.31 13.49 17.14
N GLY A 69 5.93 12.95 15.98
CA GLY A 69 5.96 13.67 14.71
C GLY A 69 7.34 13.74 14.07
N GLU A 70 8.30 12.94 14.52
CA GLU A 70 9.59 12.80 13.85
C GLU A 70 9.46 11.96 12.58
N ASN A 71 10.32 12.27 11.61
CA ASN A 71 10.50 11.45 10.41
C ASN A 71 11.29 10.19 10.78
N VAL A 72 10.85 9.04 10.28
CA VAL A 72 11.56 7.77 10.38
C VAL A 72 11.83 7.21 9.00
N HIS A 73 12.90 6.45 8.84
CA HIS A 73 13.17 5.78 7.58
C HIS A 73 12.09 4.73 7.27
N ALA A 74 11.73 4.63 5.99
CA ALA A 74 10.69 3.75 5.50
C ALA A 74 11.04 3.17 4.13
N GLU A 75 10.33 2.12 3.76
CA GLU A 75 10.53 1.41 2.50
C GLU A 75 9.20 1.18 1.80
N ILE A 76 9.27 1.15 0.46
CA ILE A 76 8.19 0.68 -0.38
C ILE A 76 8.41 -0.82 -0.60
N ARG A 77 7.44 -1.63 -0.17
CA ARG A 77 7.50 -3.09 -0.33
C ARG A 77 6.57 -3.49 -1.45
N ILE A 78 7.03 -4.42 -2.27
CA ILE A 78 6.30 -4.93 -3.43
C ILE A 78 6.25 -6.43 -3.26
N ARG A 79 5.06 -7.03 -3.17
CA ARG A 79 4.91 -8.48 -2.95
C ARG A 79 4.00 -9.05 -4.03
N LYS A 80 4.39 -10.19 -4.60
CA LYS A 80 3.55 -10.93 -5.55
C LYS A 80 2.92 -12.12 -4.84
N LEU A 81 1.60 -12.27 -4.98
CA LEU A 81 0.84 -13.39 -4.45
C LEU A 81 0.04 -14.05 -5.58
N PRO A 82 -0.23 -15.36 -5.52
CA PRO A 82 -1.16 -15.98 -6.46
C PRO A 82 -2.58 -15.45 -6.26
N ILE A 83 -3.00 -15.30 -4.99
CA ILE A 83 -4.31 -14.77 -4.59
C ILE A 83 -4.08 -13.93 -3.34
N TRP A 84 -4.82 -12.83 -3.20
CA TRP A 84 -4.79 -11.99 -2.00
C TRP A 84 -5.09 -12.81 -0.74
N SER A 85 -4.23 -12.67 0.26
CA SER A 85 -4.43 -13.22 1.60
C SER A 85 -3.50 -12.47 2.54
N LEU A 86 -4.06 -11.89 3.61
CA LEU A 86 -3.27 -11.13 4.59
C LEU A 86 -2.15 -11.98 5.22
N ASN A 87 -2.46 -13.23 5.60
CA ASN A 87 -1.48 -14.18 6.14
C ASN A 87 -0.35 -14.49 5.14
N LYS A 88 -0.68 -14.68 3.85
CA LYS A 88 0.34 -14.89 2.82
C LYS A 88 1.17 -13.62 2.62
N TRP A 89 0.51 -12.45 2.56
CA TRP A 89 1.17 -11.16 2.42
C TRP A 89 2.25 -10.97 3.50
N HIS A 90 1.94 -11.22 4.78
CA HIS A 90 2.92 -11.12 5.88
C HIS A 90 4.17 -11.98 5.66
N LYS A 91 4.02 -13.17 5.06
CA LYS A 91 5.09 -14.16 4.87
C LYS A 91 5.84 -14.02 3.56
N SER A 92 5.28 -13.33 2.57
CA SER A 92 5.89 -13.22 1.24
C SER A 92 7.03 -12.21 1.21
N PRO A 93 8.18 -12.54 0.60
CA PRO A 93 9.28 -11.58 0.48
C PRO A 93 8.91 -10.40 -0.43
N SER A 94 9.59 -9.28 -0.23
CA SER A 94 9.54 -8.17 -1.20
C SER A 94 10.27 -8.60 -2.49
N MET A 95 9.75 -8.18 -3.64
CA MET A 95 10.36 -8.37 -4.95
C MET A 95 10.90 -7.03 -5.49
N ARG A 96 11.78 -7.09 -6.48
CA ARG A 96 12.31 -5.88 -7.12
C ARG A 96 11.33 -5.37 -8.17
N ILE A 97 11.40 -4.07 -8.47
CA ILE A 97 10.57 -3.44 -9.50
C ILE A 97 10.78 -4.11 -10.87
N CYS A 98 12.02 -4.47 -11.21
CA CYS A 98 12.34 -5.12 -12.50
C CYS A 98 11.63 -6.46 -12.71
N ASP A 99 11.21 -7.12 -11.63
CA ASP A 99 10.53 -8.41 -11.65
C ASP A 99 9.00 -8.26 -11.88
N ILE A 100 8.45 -7.02 -11.90
CA ILE A 100 7.03 -6.75 -12.18
C ILE A 100 6.74 -7.00 -13.66
N HIS A 101 5.87 -7.97 -13.96
CA HIS A 101 5.60 -8.37 -15.34
C HIS A 101 4.89 -7.28 -16.17
N ASN A 102 3.90 -6.59 -15.59
CA ASN A 102 3.16 -5.56 -16.31
C ASN A 102 4.04 -4.31 -16.56
N ARG A 103 4.34 -4.02 -17.83
CA ARG A 103 5.21 -2.90 -18.25
C ARG A 103 4.69 -1.53 -17.78
N LYS A 104 3.37 -1.29 -17.83
CA LYS A 104 2.77 -0.03 -17.36
C LYS A 104 3.02 0.14 -15.86
N VAL A 105 2.68 -0.87 -15.05
CA VAL A 105 2.90 -0.84 -13.60
C VAL A 105 4.38 -0.73 -13.26
N ARG A 106 5.26 -1.45 -13.96
CA ARG A 106 6.72 -1.35 -13.77
C ARG A 106 7.23 0.08 -13.99
N LYS A 107 6.80 0.74 -15.08
CA LYS A 107 7.18 2.13 -15.38
C LYS A 107 6.71 3.09 -14.28
N ILE A 108 5.48 2.90 -13.79
CA ILE A 108 4.92 3.68 -12.69
C ILE A 108 5.72 3.45 -11.41
N MET A 109 6.06 2.21 -11.08
CA MET A 109 6.84 1.92 -9.88
C MET A 109 8.25 2.52 -9.92
N HIS A 110 8.91 2.57 -11.08
CA HIS A 110 10.17 3.32 -11.21
C HIS A 110 10.00 4.83 -11.00
N LYS A 111 8.89 5.40 -11.45
CA LYS A 111 8.56 6.81 -11.16
C LYS A 111 8.35 7.01 -9.66
N VAL A 112 7.55 6.14 -9.04
CA VAL A 112 7.28 6.16 -7.60
C VAL A 112 8.57 6.04 -6.78
N GLU A 113 9.46 5.11 -7.12
CA GLU A 113 10.78 4.94 -6.45
C GLU A 113 11.65 6.20 -6.53
N LYS A 114 11.55 6.96 -7.63
CA LYS A 114 12.31 8.19 -7.82
C LYS A 114 11.70 9.40 -7.12
N GLU A 115 10.37 9.49 -7.10
CA GLU A 115 9.66 10.71 -6.69
C GLU A 115 9.11 10.65 -5.27
N TRP A 116 8.88 9.46 -4.70
CA TRP A 116 8.35 9.31 -3.34
C TRP A 116 9.47 9.31 -2.29
N PRO A 117 9.51 10.27 -1.35
CA PRO A 117 10.51 10.29 -0.29
C PRO A 117 10.40 9.05 0.62
N ILE A 118 11.55 8.44 0.93
CA ILE A 118 11.67 7.24 1.78
C ILE A 118 11.71 7.55 3.29
N GLU A 119 11.36 8.76 3.67
CA GLU A 119 11.05 9.09 5.06
C GLU A 119 9.56 8.90 5.30
N MET A 120 9.15 8.58 6.51
CA MET A 120 7.76 8.47 6.90
C MET A 120 7.51 9.34 8.12
N ASN A 121 6.44 10.11 8.07
CA ASN A 121 5.92 10.90 9.17
C ASN A 121 4.47 10.48 9.42
N LEU A 122 4.11 10.21 10.68
CA LEU A 122 2.77 9.75 11.03
C LEU A 122 1.68 10.73 10.57
N PHE A 123 1.95 12.02 10.60
CA PHE A 123 0.96 13.08 10.35
C PHE A 123 1.01 13.64 8.94
N THR A 124 2.21 13.78 8.36
CA THR A 124 2.39 14.51 7.09
C THR A 124 2.76 13.63 5.90
N HIS A 125 3.30 12.42 6.11
CA HIS A 125 3.83 11.59 5.02
C HIS A 125 3.82 10.10 5.39
N ASN A 126 2.64 9.46 5.32
CA ASN A 126 2.40 8.10 5.81
C ASN A 126 1.84 7.17 4.72
N CYS A 127 1.46 5.94 5.09
CA CYS A 127 0.90 4.96 4.17
C CYS A 127 -0.43 5.39 3.50
N LYS A 128 -1.22 6.27 4.13
CA LYS A 128 -2.44 6.83 3.52
C LYS A 128 -2.10 7.80 2.40
N HIS A 129 -1.11 8.67 2.62
CA HIS A 129 -0.62 9.59 1.59
C HIS A 129 0.02 8.81 0.43
N PHE A 130 0.83 7.80 0.75
CA PHE A 130 1.43 6.92 -0.25
C PHE A 130 0.37 6.22 -1.11
N ARG A 131 -0.65 5.63 -0.47
CA ARG A 131 -1.78 5.01 -1.19
C ARG A 131 -2.42 5.99 -2.16
N GLN A 132 -2.70 7.22 -1.71
CA GLN A 132 -3.31 8.24 -2.56
C GLN A 132 -2.44 8.58 -3.77
N PHE A 133 -1.16 8.84 -3.53
CA PHE A 133 -0.18 9.11 -4.58
C PHE A 133 -0.10 7.98 -5.60
N LEU A 134 0.08 6.73 -5.14
CA LEU A 134 0.19 5.56 -6.00
C LEU A 134 -1.08 5.32 -6.84
N ILE A 135 -2.27 5.49 -6.26
CA ILE A 135 -3.53 5.35 -7.01
C ILE A 135 -3.63 6.42 -8.10
N THR A 136 -3.27 7.67 -7.79
CA THR A 136 -3.23 8.75 -8.80
C THR A 136 -2.28 8.40 -9.94
N GLU A 137 -1.09 7.91 -9.65
CA GLU A 137 -0.11 7.49 -10.66
C GLU A 137 -0.58 6.29 -11.49
N LEU A 138 -1.34 5.36 -10.90
CA LEU A 138 -1.95 4.23 -11.62
C LEU A 138 -3.11 4.64 -12.52
N SER A 139 -3.75 5.77 -12.21
CA SER A 139 -4.89 6.33 -12.94
C SER A 139 -4.49 7.11 -14.19
N ASN A 140 -3.27 7.66 -14.19
CA ASN A 140 -2.67 8.37 -15.33
C ASN A 140 -2.13 7.39 -16.40
#